data_AF-W7SGW1-F1
#
_entry.id   AF-W7SGW1-F1
#
_cell.length_a   1.000
_cell.length_b   1.000
_cell.length_c   1.000
_cell.angle_alpha   90.00
_cell.angle_beta   90.00
_cell.angle_gamma   90.00
#
_symmetry.space_group_name_H-M   'P 1'
#
loop_
_entity.id
_entity.type
_entity.pdbx_description
1 polymer ?
#
loop_
_entity_poly.entity_id
_entity_poly.type
_entity_poly.pdbx_seq_one_letter_code
_entity_poly.pdbx_strand_id
1 'polypeptide(L)'
;MITEPGRPVAVFPLRAMWCCAAAQAEAALGNLAAARDWAARAVESADAVALSGQRAYAELALAAGHTDDPDATAEHHLRAADLFAAARLVPAEARARLSLGHRLADAHRLSDAALAIGQAKRLADASGAVHLAHLAVNAQRRIGGNRPRPGPSTLSDQEHRIAHLVARGRTNRAVAAELFISVKTVEGHLTRIFRKFRVTSRSALTAALRIPEAP
;
A
#
# COMPACT_ATOMS: atom_id res chain seq x y z
N MET A 1 -24.10 -19.40 -32.04
CA MET A 1 -23.34 -18.14 -32.00
C MET A 1 -22.02 -18.42 -32.70
N ILE A 2 -21.90 -17.92 -33.92
CA ILE A 2 -20.99 -18.42 -34.97
C ILE A 2 -19.61 -17.76 -34.80
N THR A 3 -18.57 -18.57 -34.64
CA THR A 3 -17.16 -18.17 -34.77
C THR A 3 -16.74 -18.38 -36.22
N GLU A 4 -16.77 -17.33 -37.05
CA GLU A 4 -16.08 -17.33 -38.34
C GLU A 4 -14.59 -17.02 -38.13
N PRO A 5 -13.67 -17.82 -38.71
CA PRO A 5 -12.24 -17.54 -38.67
C PRO A 5 -11.88 -16.39 -39.61
N GLY A 6 -11.22 -15.35 -39.09
CA GLY A 6 -10.72 -14.21 -39.88
C GLY A 6 -11.37 -12.86 -39.58
N ARG A 7 -12.41 -12.79 -38.75
CA ARG A 7 -12.79 -11.50 -38.15
C ARG A 7 -11.69 -11.09 -37.16
N PRO A 8 -11.19 -9.83 -37.20
CA PRO A 8 -10.40 -9.34 -36.09
C PRO A 8 -11.24 -9.56 -34.84
N VAL A 9 -10.72 -10.36 -33.89
CA VAL A 9 -11.36 -10.50 -32.57
C VAL A 9 -11.60 -9.08 -32.13
N ALA A 10 -12.86 -8.68 -32.02
CA ALA A 10 -13.20 -7.33 -31.62
C ALA A 10 -12.44 -7.11 -30.31
N VAL A 11 -11.42 -6.25 -30.35
CA VAL A 11 -10.53 -6.03 -29.22
C VAL A 11 -11.38 -5.28 -28.22
N PHE A 12 -12.08 -6.04 -27.37
CA PHE A 12 -13.01 -5.48 -26.42
C PHE A 12 -12.16 -4.84 -25.33
N PRO A 13 -12.15 -3.50 -25.22
CA PRO A 13 -11.12 -2.79 -24.48
C PRO A 13 -11.19 -3.01 -22.96
N LEU A 14 -12.23 -3.69 -22.47
CA LEU A 14 -12.41 -4.02 -21.06
C LEU A 14 -12.32 -5.54 -20.79
N ARG A 15 -11.85 -6.35 -21.75
CA ARG A 15 -11.80 -7.80 -21.61
C ARG A 15 -10.90 -8.27 -20.47
N ALA A 16 -9.77 -7.58 -20.23
CA ALA A 16 -8.87 -7.92 -19.13
C ALA A 16 -9.54 -7.75 -17.76
N MET A 17 -10.42 -6.75 -17.60
CA MET A 17 -11.22 -6.57 -16.39
C MET A 17 -12.15 -7.77 -16.13
N TRP A 18 -12.81 -8.30 -17.16
CA TRP A 18 -13.68 -9.47 -17.01
C TRP A 18 -12.90 -10.75 -16.73
N CYS A 19 -11.76 -10.95 -17.41
CA CYS A 19 -10.87 -12.07 -17.11
C CYS A 19 -10.32 -11.98 -15.69
N CYS A 20 -10.00 -10.79 -15.18
CA CYS A 20 -9.64 -10.57 -13.78
C CYS A 20 -10.75 -11.00 -12.82
N ALA A 21 -12.01 -10.63 -13.08
CA ALA A 21 -13.13 -11.04 -12.24
C ALA A 21 -13.31 -12.57 -12.23
N ALA A 22 -13.16 -13.21 -13.39
CA ALA A 22 -13.21 -14.67 -13.49
C ALA A 22 -12.06 -15.35 -12.75
N ALA A 23 -10.82 -14.85 -12.88
CA ALA A 23 -9.66 -15.37 -12.16
C ALA A 23 -9.85 -15.30 -10.64
N GLN A 24 -10.36 -14.17 -10.14
CA GLN A 24 -10.65 -13.98 -8.72
C GLN A 24 -11.75 -14.92 -8.22
N ALA A 25 -12.78 -15.17 -9.03
CA ALA A 25 -13.85 -16.10 -8.70
C ALA A 25 -13.33 -17.55 -8.62
N GLU A 26 -12.55 -18.00 -9.60
CA GLU A 26 -11.95 -19.34 -9.58
C GLU A 26 -11.00 -19.53 -8.40
N ALA A 27 -10.17 -18.52 -8.10
CA ALA A 27 -9.30 -18.54 -6.93
C ALA A 27 -10.10 -18.65 -5.61
N ALA A 28 -11.23 -17.94 -5.50
CA ALA A 28 -12.11 -18.02 -4.33
C ALA A 28 -12.79 -19.40 -4.19
N LEU A 29 -12.98 -20.12 -5.29
CA LEU A 29 -13.47 -21.50 -5.30
C LEU A 29 -12.35 -22.55 -5.07
N GLY A 30 -11.08 -22.12 -4.98
CA GLY A 30 -9.93 -23.01 -4.84
C GLY A 30 -9.41 -23.59 -6.15
N ASN A 31 -9.95 -23.18 -7.30
CA ASN A 31 -9.58 -23.68 -8.62
C ASN A 31 -8.36 -22.92 -9.19
N LEU A 32 -7.20 -23.11 -8.58
CA LEU A 32 -6.01 -22.30 -8.90
C LEU A 32 -5.54 -22.45 -10.37
N ALA A 33 -5.68 -23.64 -10.96
CA ALA A 33 -5.38 -23.85 -12.38
C ALA A 33 -6.27 -22.99 -13.29
N ALA A 34 -7.58 -22.99 -13.06
CA ALA A 34 -8.52 -22.15 -13.81
C ALA A 34 -8.28 -20.65 -13.58
N ALA A 35 -7.90 -20.26 -12.35
CA ALA A 35 -7.53 -18.89 -12.05
C ALA A 35 -6.30 -18.43 -12.87
N ARG A 36 -5.28 -19.28 -13.00
CA ARG A 36 -4.09 -19.02 -13.83
C ARG A 36 -4.43 -18.93 -15.32
N ASP A 37 -5.32 -19.79 -15.81
CA ASP A 37 -5.79 -19.74 -17.20
C ASP A 37 -6.51 -18.41 -17.51
N TRP A 38 -7.37 -17.95 -16.59
CA TRP A 38 -8.03 -16.66 -16.72
C TRP A 38 -7.05 -15.48 -16.61
N ALA A 39 -6.03 -15.60 -15.75
CA ALA A 39 -4.98 -14.59 -15.65
C ALA A 39 -4.18 -14.47 -16.96
N ALA A 40 -3.82 -15.58 -17.61
CA ALA A 40 -3.16 -15.58 -18.91
C ALA A 40 -4.00 -14.86 -19.99
N ARG A 41 -5.31 -15.13 -20.02
CA ARG A 41 -6.25 -14.44 -20.93
C ARG A 41 -6.37 -12.94 -20.62
N ALA A 42 -6.28 -12.56 -19.34
CA ALA A 42 -6.28 -11.16 -18.93
C ALA A 42 -5.04 -10.42 -19.45
N VAL A 43 -3.86 -11.05 -19.35
CA VAL A 43 -2.59 -10.53 -19.88
C VAL A 43 -2.66 -10.36 -21.39
N GLU A 44 -3.04 -11.40 -22.13
CA GLU A 44 -3.20 -11.36 -23.59
C GLU A 44 -4.13 -10.22 -24.01
N SER A 45 -5.27 -10.07 -23.30
CA SER A 45 -6.24 -9.02 -23.60
C SER A 45 -5.74 -7.61 -23.27
N ALA A 46 -4.95 -7.45 -22.20
CA ALA A 46 -4.38 -6.17 -21.81
C ALA A 46 -3.27 -5.73 -22.78
N ASP A 47 -2.43 -6.66 -23.21
CA ASP A 47 -1.32 -6.40 -24.12
C ASP A 47 -1.84 -6.00 -25.52
N ALA A 48 -3.00 -6.52 -25.94
CA ALA A 48 -3.66 -6.15 -27.20
C ALA A 48 -4.15 -4.69 -27.28
N VAL A 49 -4.35 -4.01 -26.14
CA VAL A 49 -4.85 -2.61 -26.10
C VAL A 49 -3.84 -1.61 -25.56
N ALA A 50 -2.75 -2.07 -24.93
CA ALA A 50 -1.68 -1.24 -24.36
C ALA A 50 -2.17 -0.12 -23.40
N LEU A 51 -3.30 -0.33 -22.72
CA LEU A 51 -3.84 0.61 -21.73
C LEU A 51 -3.36 0.21 -20.33
N SER A 52 -2.73 1.14 -19.59
CA SER A 52 -2.24 0.91 -18.23
C SER A 52 -3.33 0.41 -17.28
N GLY A 53 -4.56 0.91 -17.41
CA GLY A 53 -5.70 0.43 -16.62
C GLY A 53 -6.07 -1.04 -16.91
N GLN A 54 -5.95 -1.51 -18.15
CA GLN A 54 -6.18 -2.92 -18.49
C GLN A 54 -5.02 -3.80 -18.02
N ARG A 55 -3.78 -3.31 -18.15
CA ARG A 55 -2.63 -4.01 -17.58
C ARG A 55 -2.75 -4.15 -16.06
N ALA A 56 -3.28 -3.14 -15.36
CA ALA A 56 -3.53 -3.23 -13.93
C ALA A 56 -4.52 -4.35 -13.57
N TYR A 57 -5.59 -4.53 -14.35
CA TYR A 57 -6.51 -5.67 -14.17
C TYR A 57 -5.84 -7.01 -14.47
N ALA A 58 -4.94 -7.09 -15.45
CA ALA A 58 -4.16 -8.29 -15.70
C ALA A 58 -3.24 -8.65 -14.51
N GLU A 59 -2.59 -7.66 -13.90
CA GLU A 59 -1.80 -7.88 -12.67
C GLU A 59 -2.69 -8.37 -11.51
N LEU A 60 -3.90 -7.82 -11.33
CA LEU A 60 -4.85 -8.34 -10.33
C LEU A 60 -5.33 -9.78 -10.63
N ALA A 61 -5.42 -10.15 -11.91
CA ALA A 61 -5.73 -11.52 -12.31
C ALA A 61 -4.56 -12.47 -12.00
N LEU A 62 -3.32 -12.03 -12.28
CA LEU A 62 -2.10 -12.77 -11.92
C LEU A 62 -2.00 -12.96 -10.41
N ALA A 63 -2.34 -11.96 -9.59
CA ALA A 63 -2.41 -12.10 -8.14
C ALA A 63 -3.40 -13.22 -7.71
N ALA A 64 -4.56 -13.33 -8.39
CA ALA A 64 -5.51 -14.41 -8.12
C ALA A 64 -4.97 -15.80 -8.53
N GLY A 65 -4.11 -15.87 -9.54
CA GLY A 65 -3.45 -17.11 -9.95
C GLY A 65 -2.26 -17.55 -9.08
N HIS A 66 -1.83 -16.72 -8.13
CA HIS A 66 -0.65 -16.99 -7.28
C HIS A 66 -0.97 -16.97 -5.78
N THR A 67 -2.22 -17.26 -5.38
CA THR A 67 -2.61 -17.23 -3.95
C THR A 67 -1.83 -18.22 -3.06
N ASP A 68 -1.15 -19.19 -3.67
CA ASP A 68 -0.22 -20.12 -3.04
C ASP A 68 1.17 -19.52 -2.75
N ASP A 69 1.50 -18.38 -3.35
CA ASP A 69 2.72 -17.61 -3.14
C ASP A 69 2.38 -16.19 -2.64
N PRO A 70 2.54 -15.94 -1.32
CA PRO A 70 2.24 -14.64 -0.72
C PRO A 70 3.07 -13.49 -1.28
N ASP A 71 4.33 -13.72 -1.63
CA ASP A 71 5.23 -12.67 -2.12
C ASP A 71 4.88 -12.30 -3.56
N ALA A 72 4.67 -13.29 -4.43
CA ALA A 72 4.21 -13.05 -5.79
C ALA A 72 2.83 -12.36 -5.81
N THR A 73 1.91 -12.81 -4.95
CA THR A 73 0.58 -12.17 -4.79
C THR A 73 0.72 -10.70 -4.39
N ALA A 74 1.56 -10.38 -3.41
CA ALA A 74 1.78 -9.01 -2.96
C ALA A 74 2.43 -8.15 -4.07
N GLU A 75 3.41 -8.69 -4.80
CA GLU A 75 4.06 -7.99 -5.90
C GLU A 75 3.06 -7.62 -7.00
N HIS A 76 2.22 -8.55 -7.43
CA HIS A 76 1.19 -8.29 -8.44
C HIS A 76 0.17 -7.23 -7.97
N HIS A 77 -0.23 -7.24 -6.70
CA HIS A 77 -1.08 -6.18 -6.14
C HIS A 77 -0.40 -4.80 -6.13
N LEU A 78 0.91 -4.74 -5.84
CA LEU A 78 1.67 -3.49 -5.91
C LEU A 78 1.76 -2.96 -7.34
N ARG A 79 2.14 -3.81 -8.30
CA ARG A 79 2.20 -3.45 -9.73
C ARG A 79 0.85 -2.97 -10.25
N ALA A 80 -0.24 -3.66 -9.88
CA ALA A 80 -1.60 -3.23 -10.23
C ALA A 80 -1.91 -1.84 -9.69
N ALA A 81 -1.58 -1.55 -8.42
CA ALA A 81 -1.80 -0.24 -7.84
C ALA A 81 -1.03 0.87 -8.59
N ASP A 82 0.23 0.64 -8.92
CA ASP A 82 1.06 1.63 -9.62
C ASP A 82 0.57 1.87 -11.05
N LEU A 83 0.08 0.83 -11.73
CA LEU A 83 -0.55 0.96 -13.04
C LEU A 83 -1.89 1.71 -12.99
N PHE A 84 -2.71 1.50 -11.95
CA PHE A 84 -3.92 2.31 -11.74
C PHE A 84 -3.58 3.77 -11.45
N ALA A 85 -2.50 4.03 -10.70
CA ALA A 85 -1.99 5.37 -10.46
C ALA A 85 -1.59 6.05 -11.78
N ALA A 86 -0.83 5.35 -12.63
CA ALA A 86 -0.45 5.81 -13.96
C ALA A 86 -1.66 6.08 -14.86
N ALA A 87 -2.72 5.27 -14.74
CA ALA A 87 -3.99 5.44 -15.43
C ALA A 87 -4.89 6.54 -14.81
N ARG A 88 -4.49 7.15 -13.69
CA ARG A 88 -5.29 8.10 -12.90
C ARG A 88 -6.64 7.55 -12.43
N LEU A 89 -6.75 6.23 -12.24
CA LEU A 89 -7.95 5.57 -11.73
C LEU A 89 -7.92 5.50 -10.20
N VAL A 90 -8.07 6.65 -9.54
CA VAL A 90 -7.83 6.81 -8.08
C VAL A 90 -8.61 5.80 -7.22
N PRO A 91 -9.92 5.55 -7.43
CA PRO A 91 -10.63 4.55 -6.63
C PRO A 91 -10.12 3.12 -6.84
N ALA A 92 -9.63 2.79 -8.03
CA ALA A 92 -9.05 1.49 -8.34
C ALA A 92 -7.67 1.33 -7.70
N GLU A 93 -6.82 2.36 -7.75
CA GLU A 93 -5.54 2.40 -7.03
C GLU A 93 -5.77 2.20 -5.53
N ALA A 94 -6.69 2.96 -4.93
CA ALA A 94 -7.01 2.86 -3.51
C ALA A 94 -7.45 1.44 -3.12
N ARG A 95 -8.28 0.78 -3.96
CA ARG A 95 -8.71 -0.59 -3.73
C ARG A 95 -7.55 -1.58 -3.85
N ALA A 96 -6.70 -1.44 -4.86
CA ALA A 96 -5.54 -2.30 -5.05
C ALA A 96 -4.54 -2.17 -3.89
N ARG A 97 -4.28 -0.95 -3.39
CA ARG A 97 -3.44 -0.71 -2.21
C ARG A 97 -4.05 -1.28 -0.93
N LEU A 98 -5.37 -1.25 -0.77
CA LEU A 98 -6.04 -1.89 0.37
C LEU A 98 -5.88 -3.40 0.31
N SER A 99 -6.11 -4.01 -0.85
CA SER A 99 -5.89 -5.44 -1.07
C SER A 99 -4.43 -5.84 -0.82
N LEU A 100 -3.46 -5.07 -1.33
CA LEU A 100 -2.02 -5.24 -1.03
C LEU A 100 -1.77 -5.25 0.48
N GLY A 101 -2.35 -4.28 1.19
CA GLY A 101 -2.26 -4.18 2.63
C GLY A 101 -2.76 -5.42 3.37
N HIS A 102 -3.87 -6.02 2.92
CA HIS A 102 -4.34 -7.28 3.49
C HIS A 102 -3.36 -8.43 3.21
N ARG A 103 -2.85 -8.57 1.98
CA ARG A 103 -1.90 -9.64 1.63
C ARG A 103 -0.59 -9.54 2.42
N LEU A 104 -0.06 -8.33 2.58
CA LEU A 104 1.11 -8.10 3.41
C LEU A 104 0.84 -8.40 4.89
N ALA A 105 -0.37 -8.14 5.39
CA ALA A 105 -0.75 -8.47 6.75
C ALA A 105 -0.87 -9.99 6.96
N ASP A 106 -1.47 -10.70 6.00
CA ASP A 106 -1.56 -12.16 5.99
C ASP A 106 -0.16 -12.80 6.00
N ALA A 107 0.81 -12.18 5.31
CA ALA A 107 2.23 -12.56 5.31
C ALA A 107 3.04 -12.03 6.52
N HIS A 108 2.39 -11.53 7.58
CA HIS A 108 3.00 -10.95 8.78
C HIS A 108 3.93 -9.73 8.57
N ARG A 109 3.90 -9.09 7.39
CA ARG A 109 4.66 -7.88 7.06
C ARG A 109 3.91 -6.61 7.48
N LEU A 110 3.65 -6.48 8.78
CA LEU A 110 2.73 -5.47 9.34
C LEU A 110 3.10 -4.01 9.05
N SER A 111 4.40 -3.69 8.93
CA SER A 111 4.85 -2.33 8.62
C SER A 111 4.51 -1.93 7.18
N ASP A 112 4.80 -2.81 6.21
CA ASP A 112 4.47 -2.59 4.80
C ASP A 112 2.95 -2.56 4.60
N ALA A 113 2.24 -3.46 5.29
CA ALA A 113 0.79 -3.50 5.29
C ALA A 113 0.17 -2.18 5.79
N ALA A 114 0.68 -1.63 6.90
CA ALA A 114 0.23 -0.35 7.44
C ALA A 114 0.49 0.81 6.47
N LEU A 115 1.62 0.80 5.76
CA LEU A 115 1.93 1.81 4.74
C LEU A 115 0.93 1.75 3.58
N ALA A 116 0.69 0.56 3.02
CA ALA A 116 -0.23 0.34 1.91
C ALA A 116 -1.68 0.71 2.26
N ILE A 117 -2.17 0.32 3.44
CA ILE A 117 -3.51 0.69 3.93
C ILE A 117 -3.61 2.19 4.18
N GLY A 118 -2.56 2.81 4.74
CA GLY A 118 -2.51 4.25 4.93
C GLY A 118 -2.59 5.02 3.61
N GLN A 119 -1.94 4.53 2.55
CA GLN A 119 -2.08 5.08 1.18
C GLN A 119 -3.51 4.89 0.65
N ALA A 120 -4.07 3.69 0.77
CA ALA A 120 -5.44 3.39 0.35
C ALA A 120 -6.46 4.32 0.99
N LYS A 121 -6.33 4.56 2.30
CA LYS A 121 -7.19 5.49 3.05
C LYS A 121 -7.10 6.91 2.47
N ARG A 122 -5.89 7.45 2.31
CA ARG A 122 -5.69 8.81 1.79
C ARG A 122 -6.30 9.00 0.39
N LEU A 123 -6.11 8.02 -0.48
CA LEU A 123 -6.65 8.05 -1.84
C LEU A 123 -8.19 7.94 -1.83
N ALA A 124 -8.75 7.07 -0.98
CA ALA A 124 -10.19 6.92 -0.83
C ALA A 124 -10.84 8.21 -0.28
N ASP A 125 -10.23 8.83 0.74
CA ASP A 125 -10.69 10.11 1.30
C ASP A 125 -10.65 11.22 0.24
N ALA A 126 -9.54 11.34 -0.49
CA ALA A 126 -9.36 12.37 -1.52
C ALA A 126 -10.28 12.21 -2.73
N SER A 127 -10.71 10.99 -3.04
CA SER A 127 -11.62 10.69 -4.16
C SER A 127 -13.11 10.64 -3.75
N GLY A 128 -13.43 10.84 -2.47
CA GLY A 128 -14.81 10.73 -1.97
C GLY A 128 -15.34 9.30 -1.93
N ALA A 129 -14.49 8.28 -2.03
CA ALA A 129 -14.87 6.88 -1.97
C ALA A 129 -15.16 6.44 -0.52
N VAL A 130 -16.25 6.95 0.07
CA VAL A 130 -16.58 6.83 1.50
C VAL A 130 -16.53 5.40 2.00
N HIS A 131 -17.17 4.45 1.29
CA HIS A 131 -17.16 3.05 1.71
C HIS A 131 -15.75 2.47 1.76
N LEU A 132 -14.91 2.79 0.77
CA LEU A 132 -13.52 2.31 0.72
C LEU A 132 -12.67 2.91 1.84
N ALA A 133 -12.88 4.19 2.17
CA ALA A 133 -12.24 4.84 3.32
C ALA A 133 -12.59 4.12 4.64
N HIS A 134 -13.86 3.75 4.83
CA HIS A 134 -14.29 2.96 6.00
C HIS A 134 -13.61 1.59 6.06
N LEU A 135 -13.51 0.88 4.93
CA LEU A 135 -12.79 -0.39 4.86
C LEU A 135 -11.32 -0.22 5.25
N ALA A 136 -10.65 0.81 4.75
CA ALA A 136 -9.25 1.10 5.08
C ALA A 136 -9.06 1.44 6.57
N VAL A 137 -9.97 2.21 7.17
CA VAL A 137 -9.96 2.47 8.62
C VAL A 137 -10.12 1.19 9.44
N ASN A 138 -11.03 0.30 9.03
CA ASN A 138 -11.21 -0.99 9.69
C ASN A 138 -9.94 -1.85 9.60
N ALA A 139 -9.32 -1.91 8.42
CA ALA A 139 -8.09 -2.64 8.21
C ALA A 139 -6.93 -2.06 9.04
N GLN A 140 -6.80 -0.72 9.10
CA GLN A 140 -5.79 -0.06 9.93
C GLN A 140 -5.97 -0.36 11.42
N ARG A 141 -7.22 -0.42 11.92
CA ARG A 141 -7.51 -0.81 13.31
C ARG A 141 -7.10 -2.25 13.60
N ARG A 142 -7.38 -3.18 12.69
CA ARG A 142 -6.98 -4.59 12.83
C ARG A 142 -5.46 -4.74 12.89
N ILE A 143 -4.72 -4.09 11.99
CA ILE A 143 -3.25 -4.12 12.02
C ILE A 143 -2.71 -3.39 13.25
N GLY A 144 -3.25 -2.24 13.62
CA GLY A 144 -2.83 -1.47 14.79
C GLY A 144 -3.04 -2.22 16.11
N GLY A 145 -4.08 -3.06 16.20
CA GLY A 145 -4.29 -3.96 17.34
C GLY A 145 -3.31 -5.13 17.39
N ASN A 146 -2.77 -5.55 16.24
CA ASN A 146 -1.85 -6.69 16.12
C ASN A 146 -0.37 -6.28 16.02
N ARG A 147 -0.07 -4.98 15.87
CA ARG A 147 1.29 -4.48 15.82
C ARG A 147 1.89 -4.57 17.23
N PRO A 148 3.09 -5.15 17.41
CA PRO A 148 3.80 -5.06 18.67
C PRO A 148 3.83 -3.59 19.08
N ARG A 149 3.36 -3.26 20.29
CA ARG A 149 3.52 -1.90 20.81
C ARG A 149 5.00 -1.57 20.67
N PRO A 150 5.36 -0.41 20.08
CA PRO A 150 6.74 0.00 19.97
C PRO A 150 7.39 -0.20 21.34
N GLY A 151 8.49 -0.93 21.39
CA GLY A 151 9.21 -1.17 22.65
C GLY A 151 9.56 0.16 23.31
N PRO A 152 9.94 0.18 24.59
CA PRO A 152 10.22 1.41 25.31
C PRO A 152 11.26 2.32 24.63
N SER A 153 12.04 1.79 23.67
CA SER A 153 13.05 2.46 22.83
C SER A 153 12.61 2.81 21.40
N THR A 154 11.47 2.32 20.90
CA THR A 154 11.04 2.56 19.50
C THR A 154 10.21 3.83 19.38
N LEU A 155 10.49 4.68 18.37
CA LEU A 155 9.70 5.88 18.12
C LEU A 155 8.33 5.56 17.52
N SER A 156 7.31 6.30 17.94
CA SER A 156 6.02 6.40 17.27
C SER A 156 6.12 7.23 15.99
N ASP A 157 5.14 7.14 15.09
CA ASP A 157 5.11 7.92 13.84
C ASP A 157 5.23 9.43 14.06
N GLN A 158 4.59 9.95 15.11
CA GLN A 158 4.68 11.37 15.47
C GLN A 158 6.06 11.74 16.00
N GLU A 159 6.67 10.88 16.81
CA GLU A 159 8.03 11.07 17.30
C GLU A 159 9.06 10.99 16.16
N HIS A 160 8.85 10.10 15.18
CA HIS A 160 9.68 10.03 13.97
C HIS A 160 9.63 11.34 13.17
N ARG A 161 8.44 11.89 12.91
CA ARG A 161 8.29 13.17 12.21
C ARG A 161 9.02 14.30 12.94
N ILE A 162 8.86 14.39 14.25
CA ILE A 162 9.53 15.41 15.07
C ILE A 162 11.05 15.22 15.06
N ALA A 163 11.54 14.00 15.28
CA ALA A 163 12.97 13.66 15.25
C ALA A 163 13.61 14.02 13.91
N HIS A 164 12.93 13.71 12.80
CA HIS A 164 13.38 14.00 11.45
C HIS A 164 13.50 15.50 11.17
N LEU A 165 12.51 16.30 11.57
CA LEU A 165 12.56 17.76 11.38
C LEU A 165 13.67 18.38 12.24
N VAL A 166 13.85 17.87 13.46
CA VAL A 166 14.93 18.27 14.37
C VAL A 166 16.31 17.94 13.80
N ALA A 167 16.49 16.75 13.22
CA ALA A 167 17.73 16.33 12.56
C ALA A 167 18.09 17.22 11.35
N ARG A 168 17.09 17.79 10.68
CA ARG A 168 17.26 18.80 9.63
C ARG A 168 17.53 20.23 10.15
N GLY A 169 17.74 20.40 11.46
CA GLY A 169 18.05 21.70 12.05
C GLY A 169 16.83 22.59 12.36
N ARG A 170 15.59 22.11 12.22
CA ARG A 170 14.39 22.92 12.51
C ARG A 170 14.23 23.19 14.01
N THR A 171 14.00 24.46 14.38
CA THR A 171 13.71 24.84 15.78
C THR A 171 12.36 24.28 16.24
N ASN A 172 12.15 24.13 17.55
CA ASN A 172 10.88 23.62 18.09
C ASN A 172 9.68 24.46 17.63
N ARG A 173 9.85 25.78 17.48
CA ARG A 173 8.83 26.69 16.95
C ARG A 173 8.51 26.43 15.49
N ALA A 174 9.52 26.15 14.67
CA ALA A 174 9.33 25.79 13.27
C ALA A 174 8.64 24.42 13.14
N VAL A 175 9.05 23.43 13.94
CA VAL A 175 8.42 22.10 13.99
C VAL A 175 6.96 22.21 14.45
N ALA A 176 6.69 23.02 15.48
CA ALA A 176 5.35 23.28 15.98
C ALA A 176 4.44 23.88 14.89
N ALA A 177 4.95 24.85 14.14
CA ALA A 177 4.24 25.46 13.03
C ALA A 177 3.99 24.47 11.88
N GLU A 178 5.00 23.68 11.50
CA GLU A 178 4.92 22.70 10.41
C GLU A 178 3.98 21.53 10.73
N LEU A 179 3.91 21.13 12.01
CA LEU A 179 3.05 20.03 12.47
C LEU A 179 1.72 20.50 13.08
N PHE A 180 1.44 21.81 13.08
CA PHE A 180 0.24 22.42 13.66
C PHE A 180 -0.03 22.00 15.12
N ILE A 181 1.02 22.01 15.95
CA ILE A 181 0.96 21.67 17.38
C ILE A 181 1.63 22.74 18.23
N SER A 182 1.41 22.72 19.54
CA SER A 182 2.08 23.67 20.44
C SER A 182 3.58 23.36 20.58
N VAL A 183 4.40 24.38 20.83
CA VAL A 183 5.83 24.21 21.15
C VAL A 183 6.03 23.29 22.36
N LYS A 184 5.16 23.43 23.38
CA LYS A 184 5.17 22.57 24.57
C LYS A 184 4.90 21.10 24.23
N THR A 185 4.06 20.84 23.23
CA THR A 185 3.82 19.48 22.71
C THR A 185 5.08 18.93 22.05
N VAL A 186 5.78 19.74 21.24
CA VAL A 186 7.06 19.36 20.62
C VAL A 186 8.11 19.02 21.68
N GLU A 187 8.25 19.85 22.71
CA GLU A 187 9.18 19.61 23.83
C GLU A 187 8.88 18.31 24.55
N GLY A 188 7.60 18.04 24.87
CA GLY A 188 7.19 16.80 25.50
C GLY A 188 7.48 15.56 24.63
N HIS A 189 7.38 15.66 23.31
CA HIS A 189 7.81 14.59 22.41
C HIS A 189 9.33 14.43 22.41
N LEU A 190 10.10 15.53 22.39
CA LEU A 190 11.56 15.48 22.41
C LEU A 190 12.12 14.86 23.69
N THR A 191 11.52 15.13 24.87
CA THR A 191 11.90 14.47 26.12
C THR A 191 11.75 12.95 26.02
N ARG A 192 10.67 12.46 25.39
CA ARG A 192 10.45 11.02 25.19
C ARG A 192 11.45 10.45 24.19
N ILE A 193 11.71 11.15 23.09
CA ILE A 193 12.70 10.76 22.07
C ILE A 193 14.11 10.67 22.68
N PHE A 194 14.53 11.67 23.45
CA PHE A 194 15.82 11.68 24.15
C PHE A 194 15.98 10.48 25.06
N ARG A 195 14.96 10.17 25.86
CA ARG A 195 14.95 8.97 26.71
C ARG A 195 15.03 7.67 25.90
N LYS A 196 14.33 7.59 24.77
CA LYS A 196 14.33 6.43 23.87
C LYS A 196 15.70 6.17 23.24
N PHE A 197 16.40 7.24 22.83
CA PHE A 197 17.74 7.18 22.23
C PHE A 197 18.87 7.22 23.27
N ARG A 198 18.56 7.35 24.56
CA ARG A 198 19.53 7.52 25.65
C ARG A 198 20.50 8.69 25.41
N VAL A 199 19.99 9.78 24.86
CA VAL A 199 20.73 11.02 24.59
C VAL A 199 20.16 12.16 25.43
N THR A 200 20.99 13.15 25.78
CA THR A 200 20.59 14.29 26.61
C THR A 200 20.55 15.61 25.85
N SER A 201 21.00 15.63 24.60
CA SER A 201 21.10 16.84 23.81
C SER A 201 20.56 16.68 22.39
N ARG A 202 20.14 17.80 21.82
CA ARG A 202 19.69 17.89 20.43
C ARG A 202 20.79 17.50 19.44
N SER A 203 22.03 17.88 19.71
CA SER A 203 23.18 17.50 18.88
C SER A 203 23.44 15.99 18.97
N ALA A 204 23.35 15.39 20.16
CA ALA A 204 23.47 13.94 20.33
C ALA A 204 22.34 13.17 19.64
N LEU A 205 21.10 13.67 19.69
CA LEU A 205 19.99 13.09 18.92
C LEU A 205 20.25 13.17 17.41
N THR A 206 20.73 14.31 16.93
CA THR A 206 21.06 14.50 15.50
C THR A 206 22.20 13.58 15.07
N ALA A 207 23.20 13.37 15.92
CA ALA A 207 24.29 12.42 15.68
C ALA A 207 23.76 10.97 15.65
N ALA A 208 22.93 10.58 16.61
CA ALA A 208 22.34 9.24 16.68
C ALA A 208 21.45 8.92 15.48
N LEU A 209 20.76 9.91 14.92
CA LEU A 209 19.93 9.77 13.71
C LEU A 209 20.73 9.82 12.40
N ARG A 210 22.01 10.23 12.43
CA ARG A 210 22.91 10.27 11.27
C ARG A 210 23.74 9.01 11.09
N ILE A 211 23.80 8.13 12.09
CA ILE A 211 24.47 6.83 11.96
C ILE A 211 23.60 6.00 11.00
N PRO A 212 24.10 5.58 9.83
CA PRO A 212 23.41 4.59 9.01
C PRO A 212 23.28 3.33 9.86
N GLU A 213 22.11 2.70 9.90
CA GLU A 213 22.03 1.32 10.38
C GLU A 213 23.05 0.52 9.56
N ALA A 214 24.16 0.13 10.20
CA ALA A 214 25.19 -0.69 9.60
C ALA A 214 24.61 -2.10 9.36
N PRO A 215 25.08 -2.81 8.31
CA PRO A 215 24.38 -3.93 7.69
C PRO A 215 24.16 -5.15 8.60
#